data_AF-A0A2G1ZQR8-F1
#
_entry.id   AF-A0A2G1ZQR8-F1
#
_cell.length_a   1.000
_cell.length_b   1.000
_cell.length_c   1.000
_cell.angle_alpha   90.00
_cell.angle_beta   90.00
_cell.angle_gamma   90.00
#
_symmetry.space_group_name_H-M   'P 1'
#
loop_
_entity.id
_entity.type
_entity.pdbx_description
1 polymer ?
#
loop_
_entity_poly.entity_id
_entity_poly.type
_entity_poly.pdbx_seq_one_letter_code
_entity_poly.pdbx_strand_id
1 'polypeptide(L)'
;MFFSLKSMYILAPIFGKESKGLPRGVLDAAPNRVLCLPMMPNERSLNLSSVVCVVVYEAIRQCLARGDTELDANGRLVGSRKA
;
A
#
# COMPACT_ATOMS: atom_id res chain seq x y z
N MET A 1 -0.22 8.91 11.81
CA MET A 1 0.63 7.71 12.03
C MET A 1 1.39 7.48 10.73
N PHE A 2 2.72 7.70 10.72
CA PHE A 2 3.55 7.61 9.51
C PHE A 2 3.98 6.15 9.29
N PHE A 3 3.43 5.49 8.27
CA PHE A 3 3.98 4.21 7.81
C PHE A 3 5.22 4.52 6.97
N SER A 4 6.40 4.15 7.46
CA SER A 4 7.65 4.30 6.72
C SER A 4 7.91 3.00 5.96
N LEU A 5 7.53 2.91 4.67
CA LEU A 5 8.11 1.89 3.80
C LEU A 5 9.56 2.28 3.53
N LYS A 6 10.46 1.85 4.42
CA LYS A 6 11.90 2.01 4.21
C LYS A 6 12.36 0.97 3.20
N SER A 7 12.95 1.47 2.13
CA SER A 7 13.85 0.78 1.20
C SER A 7 13.29 0.43 -0.18
N MET A 8 14.20 0.63 -1.12
CA MET A 8 14.11 0.75 -2.56
C MET A 8 13.86 -0.60 -3.25
N TYR A 9 12.71 -1.20 -2.96
CA TYR A 9 12.10 -2.22 -3.82
C TYR A 9 10.61 -1.93 -3.81
N ILE A 10 10.01 -1.80 -5.00
CA ILE A 10 8.57 -1.78 -5.20
C ILE A 10 7.99 -2.95 -4.40
N LEU A 11 7.44 -2.65 -3.23
CA LEU A 11 6.84 -3.65 -2.36
C LEU A 11 5.51 -3.98 -3.02
N ALA A 12 5.51 -4.98 -3.90
CA ALA A 12 4.31 -5.43 -4.60
C ALA A 12 3.29 -5.90 -3.56
N PRO A 13 2.23 -5.13 -3.27
CA PRO A 13 1.28 -5.50 -2.24
C PRO A 13 0.50 -6.72 -2.75
N ILE A 14 0.50 -7.78 -1.95
CA ILE A 14 -0.27 -8.99 -2.25
C ILE A 14 -1.57 -8.89 -1.46
N PHE A 15 -2.69 -9.02 -2.17
CA PHE A 15 -4.00 -9.00 -1.56
C PHE A 15 -4.65 -10.37 -1.61
N GLY A 16 -5.35 -10.71 -0.52
CA GLY A 16 -6.16 -11.92 -0.45
C GLY A 16 -7.49 -11.78 -1.15
N LYS A 17 -8.25 -12.87 -1.20
CA LYS A 17 -9.66 -12.82 -1.64
C LYS A 17 -10.48 -12.05 -0.62
N GLU A 18 -11.42 -11.22 -1.06
CA GLU A 18 -12.25 -10.40 -0.17
C GLU A 18 -12.92 -11.22 0.95
N SER A 19 -13.49 -12.38 0.62
CA SER A 19 -14.19 -13.22 1.60
C SER A 19 -13.29 -14.08 2.47
N LYS A 20 -12.03 -14.33 2.07
CA LYS A 20 -11.17 -15.33 2.72
C LYS A 20 -9.80 -14.80 3.17
N GLY A 21 -9.44 -13.58 2.78
CA GLY A 21 -8.12 -13.02 3.01
C GLY A 21 -7.00 -13.79 2.32
N LEU A 22 -5.78 -13.61 2.82
CA LEU A 22 -4.60 -14.36 2.40
C LEU A 22 -4.55 -15.72 3.13
N PRO A 23 -4.03 -16.78 2.49
CA PRO A 23 -3.80 -18.05 3.16
C PRO A 23 -2.87 -17.86 4.37
N ARG A 24 -3.14 -18.58 5.46
CA ARG A 24 -2.39 -18.44 6.71
C ARG A 24 -0.89 -18.67 6.53
N GLY A 25 -0.50 -19.67 5.73
CA GLY A 25 0.90 -19.93 5.42
C GLY A 25 1.64 -18.78 4.74
N VAL A 26 0.94 -17.91 3.99
CA VAL A 26 1.52 -16.70 3.39
C VAL A 26 1.78 -15.64 4.46
N LEU A 27 0.85 -15.47 5.40
CA LEU A 27 0.98 -14.52 6.51
C LEU A 27 2.10 -14.95 7.47
N ASP A 28 2.13 -16.22 7.83
CA ASP A 28 3.10 -16.79 8.77
C ASP A 28 4.52 -16.84 8.18
N ALA A 29 4.67 -16.88 6.84
CA ALA A 29 5.97 -16.84 6.17
C ALA A 29 6.64 -15.45 6.22
N ALA A 30 5.86 -14.38 6.44
CA ALA A 30 6.39 -13.01 6.47
C ALA A 30 5.66 -12.11 7.49
N PRO A 31 5.65 -12.49 8.79
CA PRO A 31 4.85 -11.80 9.81
C PRO A 31 5.22 -10.31 9.96
N ASN A 32 6.49 -9.97 9.74
CA ASN A 32 7.01 -8.59 9.80
C ASN A 32 6.64 -7.74 8.57
N ARG A 33 5.98 -8.33 7.56
CA ARG A 33 5.55 -7.65 6.33
C ARG A 33 4.03 -7.67 6.17
N VAL A 34 3.30 -8.07 7.21
CA VAL A 34 1.84 -8.01 7.25
C VAL A 34 1.40 -6.60 7.61
N LEU A 35 0.54 -6.01 6.78
CA LEU A 35 -0.05 -4.70 6.98
C LEU A 35 -1.56 -4.84 7.16
N CYS A 36 -2.12 -4.12 8.12
CA CYS A 36 -3.55 -4.00 8.34
C CYS A 36 -3.94 -2.52 8.38
N LEU A 37 -5.05 -2.17 7.73
CA LEU A 37 -5.63 -0.83 7.87
C LEU A 37 -6.29 -0.73 9.26
N PRO A 38 -5.98 0.32 10.04
CA PRO A 38 -6.68 0.56 11.30
C PRO A 38 -8.18 0.73 11.06
N MET A 39 -9.00 0.04 11.85
CA MET A 39 -10.45 0.11 11.79
C MET A 39 -11.02 0.25 13.21
N MET A 40 -12.15 0.93 13.33
CA MET A 40 -12.85 1.03 14.61
C MET A 40 -13.38 -0.35 15.06
N PRO A 41 -13.47 -0.60 16.37
CA PRO A 41 -14.10 -1.81 16.87
C PRO A 41 -15.54 -1.95 16.35
N ASN A 42 -15.97 -3.18 16.06
CA ASN A 42 -17.31 -3.54 15.56
C ASN A 42 -17.68 -3.05 14.15
N GLU A 43 -16.75 -2.44 13.41
CA GLU A 43 -16.97 -2.12 12.00
C GLU A 43 -16.78 -3.35 11.11
N ARG A 44 -17.53 -3.39 10.00
CA ARG A 44 -17.31 -4.40 8.95
C ARG A 44 -16.05 -4.07 8.17
N SER A 45 -15.30 -5.10 7.77
CA SER A 45 -14.15 -4.94 6.87
C SER A 45 -14.52 -4.11 5.65
N LEU A 46 -13.59 -3.24 5.24
CA LEU A 46 -13.70 -2.54 3.96
C LEU A 46 -13.70 -3.55 2.80
N ASN A 47 -14.39 -3.19 1.72
CA ASN A 47 -14.29 -3.97 0.50
C ASN A 47 -12.85 -3.99 -0.01
N LEU A 48 -12.53 -4.99 -0.84
CA LEU A 48 -11.16 -5.16 -1.33
C LEU A 48 -10.68 -3.97 -2.18
N SER A 49 -11.54 -3.37 -3.01
CA SER A 49 -11.13 -2.28 -3.91
C SER A 49 -10.74 -1.00 -3.15
N SER A 50 -11.46 -0.65 -2.09
CA SER A 50 -11.15 0.48 -1.21
C SER A 50 -9.82 0.26 -0.50
N VAL A 51 -9.56 -0.94 -0.01
CA VAL A 51 -8.26 -1.29 0.61
C VAL A 51 -7.12 -1.13 -0.40
N VAL A 52 -7.28 -1.66 -1.61
CA VAL A 52 -6.28 -1.54 -2.69
C VAL A 52 -6.03 -0.07 -3.02
N CYS A 53 -7.08 0.74 -3.20
CA CYS A 53 -6.95 2.17 -3.49
C CYS A 53 -6.16 2.90 -2.40
N VAL A 54 -6.50 2.70 -1.12
CA VAL A 54 -5.80 3.34 0.01
C VAL A 54 -4.31 2.97 0.02
N VAL A 55 -3.99 1.68 -0.15
CA VAL A 55 -2.61 1.20 -0.14
C VAL A 55 -1.81 1.78 -1.31
N VAL A 56 -2.39 1.80 -2.52
CA VAL A 56 -1.72 2.35 -3.71
C VAL A 56 -1.47 3.85 -3.57
N TYR A 57 -2.46 4.62 -3.11
CA TYR A 57 -2.29 6.06 -2.94
C TYR A 57 -1.34 6.42 -1.79
N GLU A 58 -1.27 5.62 -0.74
CA GLU A 58 -0.24 5.79 0.29
C GLU A 58 1.16 5.52 -0.26
N ALA A 59 1.32 4.49 -1.10
CA ALA A 59 2.60 4.24 -1.77
C ALA A 59 3.00 5.42 -2.67
N ILE A 60 2.06 5.94 -3.48
CA ILE A 60 2.26 7.12 -4.32
C ILE A 60 2.67 8.33 -3.47
N ARG A 61 1.96 8.60 -2.37
CA ARG A 61 2.25 9.71 -1.46
C ARG A 61 3.68 9.62 -0.91
N GLN A 62 4.16 8.42 -0.61
CA GLN A 62 5.53 8.22 -0.16
C GLN A 62 6.57 8.35 -1.28
N CYS A 63 6.26 7.89 -2.50
CA CYS A 63 7.12 8.11 -3.66
C CYS A 63 7.28 9.60 -3.96
N LEU A 64 6.19 10.38 -3.88
CA LEU A 64 6.22 11.84 -4.00
C LEU A 64 7.10 12.46 -2.90
N ALA A 65 6.93 12.04 -1.65
CA ALA A 65 7.73 12.54 -0.53
C ALA A 65 9.24 12.18 -0.63
N ARG A 66 9.58 11.09 -1.33
CA ARG A 66 10.96 10.67 -1.59
C ARG A 66 11.58 11.30 -2.84
N GLY A 67 10.78 11.92 -3.70
CA GLY A 67 11.22 12.38 -5.03
C GLY A 67 11.43 11.24 -6.03
N ASP A 68 10.79 10.10 -5.81
CA ASP A 68 10.79 8.95 -6.74
C ASP A 68 9.78 9.11 -7.88
N THR A 69 8.91 10.13 -7.81
CA THR A 69 7.95 10.54 -8.84
C THR A 69 7.53 11.98 -8.52
N GLU A 70 6.89 12.65 -9.47
CA GLU A 70 6.41 14.02 -9.30
C GLU A 70 4.98 14.14 -9.83
N LEU A 71 4.33 15.27 -9.56
CA LEU A 71 3.06 15.63 -10.18
C LEU A 71 3.30 16.73 -11.21
N ASP A 72 2.67 16.64 -12.37
CA ASP A 72 2.64 17.75 -13.32
C ASP A 72 1.75 18.91 -12.79
N ALA A 73 1.70 20.01 -13.53
CA ALA A 73 0.87 21.17 -13.21
C ALA A 73 -0.66 20.85 -13.15
N ASN A 74 -1.09 19.69 -13.65
CA ASN A 74 -2.48 19.23 -13.65
C ASN A 74 -2.73 18.14 -12.59
N GLY A 75 -1.76 17.83 -11.73
CA GLY A 75 -1.87 16.80 -10.70
C GLY A 75 -1.75 15.36 -11.23
N ARG A 76 -1.21 15.14 -12.44
CA ARG A 76 -0.93 13.79 -12.98
C ARG A 76 0.43 13.31 -12.53
N LEU A 77 0.54 12.03 -12.20
CA LEU A 77 1.83 11.40 -11.91
C LEU A 77 2.73 11.42 -13.15
N VAL A 78 3.94 11.93 -12.99
CA VAL A 78 5.00 11.88 -13.99
C VAL A 78 6.12 10.97 -13.48
N GLY A 79 6.56 10.03 -14.32
CA GLY A 79 7.57 9.04 -13.95
C GLY A 79 8.92 9.69 -13.67
N SER A 80 9.58 9.29 -12.58
CA SER A 80 10.94 9.74 -12.29
C SER A 80 11.92 9.12 -13.29
N ARG A 81 12.58 9.98 -14.06
CA ARG A 81 13.81 9.62 -14.76
C ARG A 81 14.96 9.63 -13.75
N LYS A 82 15.02 8.62 -12.88
CA LYS A 82 16.28 8.23 -12.25
C LYS A 82 16.76 6.94 -12.91
N ALA A 83 17.53 7.14 -13.98
CA ALA A 83 18.49 6.15 -14.46
C ALA A 83 19.72 6.16 -13.52
#